data_AF-F7K406-F1
#
_entry.id   AF-F7K406-F1
#
_cell.length_a   1.000
_cell.length_b   1.000
_cell.length_c   1.000
_cell.angle_alpha   90.00
_cell.angle_beta   90.00
_cell.angle_gamma   90.00
#
_symmetry.space_group_name_H-M   'P 1'
#
loop_
_entity.id
_entity.type
_entity.pdbx_description
1 polymer ?
#
loop_
_entity_poly.entity_id
_entity_poly.type
_entity_poly.pdbx_seq_one_letter_code
_entity_poly.pdbx_strand_id
1 'polypeptide(L)'
;MNEELLMEVLSQSRKKYGCVSEIGRMTKELAEALSRNDKVSAQLLLEMRGEEMAKADTCEKNIRLLVEEAGIQDRERLECLLYRKGEYGKPEEESGQEAILVKQINDVNTKIRDILKNAITVDKVVSKRMAGEESFYKE
;
A
#
# COMPACT_ATOMS: atom_id res chain seq x y z
N MET A 1 10.02 -21.05 -0.06
CA MET A 1 9.62 -20.36 -1.30
C MET A 1 10.85 -20.12 -2.15
N ASN A 2 10.74 -20.21 -3.48
CA ASN A 2 11.86 -19.87 -4.37
C ASN A 2 12.29 -18.40 -4.21
N GLU A 3 13.59 -18.14 -4.18
CA GLU A 3 14.18 -16.79 -4.06
C GLU A 3 13.76 -15.87 -5.22
N GLU A 4 13.65 -16.40 -6.45
CA GLU A 4 13.24 -15.64 -7.63
C GLU A 4 11.83 -15.05 -7.45
N LEU A 5 10.88 -15.87 -7.02
CA LEU A 5 9.51 -15.46 -6.71
C LEU A 5 9.49 -14.37 -5.63
N LEU A 6 10.29 -14.53 -4.57
CA LEU A 6 10.37 -13.53 -3.49
C LEU A 6 10.99 -12.21 -3.96
N MET A 7 12.00 -12.26 -4.84
CA MET A 7 12.59 -11.05 -5.43
C MET A 7 11.57 -10.30 -6.30
N GLU A 8 10.76 -11.02 -7.08
CA GLU A 8 9.70 -10.40 -7.88
C GLU A 8 8.60 -9.78 -7.03
N VAL A 9 8.13 -10.50 -6.00
CA VAL A 9 7.15 -9.97 -5.02
C VAL A 9 7.71 -8.74 -4.32
N LEU A 10 8.98 -8.76 -3.89
CA LEU A 10 9.64 -7.62 -3.27
C LEU A 10 9.75 -6.42 -4.23
N SER A 11 10.07 -6.68 -5.50
CA SER A 11 10.15 -5.65 -6.54
C SER A 11 8.81 -4.95 -6.74
N GLN A 12 7.71 -5.70 -6.88
CA GLN A 12 6.36 -5.14 -6.99
C GLN A 12 5.94 -4.41 -5.70
N SER A 13 6.28 -4.95 -4.53
CA SER A 13 6.01 -4.32 -3.24
C SER A 13 6.72 -2.96 -3.10
N ARG A 14 7.98 -2.86 -3.55
CA ARG A 14 8.74 -1.60 -3.55
C ARG A 14 8.16 -0.57 -4.52
N LYS A 15 7.73 -1.00 -5.72
CA LYS A 15 7.02 -0.13 -6.68
C LYS A 15 5.73 0.41 -6.07
N LYS A 16 4.92 -0.47 -5.48
CA LYS A 16 3.68 -0.11 -4.76
C LYS A 16 3.96 0.88 -3.63
N TYR A 17 5.03 0.68 -2.86
CA TYR A 17 5.45 1.61 -1.82
C TYR A 17 5.75 3.01 -2.36
N GLY A 18 6.40 3.12 -3.52
CA GLY A 18 6.62 4.41 -4.20
C GLY A 18 5.30 5.12 -4.49
N CYS A 19 4.37 4.45 -5.17
CA CYS A 19 3.05 5.01 -5.48
C CYS A 19 2.27 5.41 -4.22
N VAL A 20 2.25 4.56 -3.20
CA VAL A 20 1.55 4.84 -1.93
C VAL A 20 2.18 6.00 -1.17
N SER A 21 3.50 6.17 -1.24
CA SER A 21 4.20 7.32 -0.65
C SER A 21 3.77 8.63 -1.32
N GLU A 22 3.67 8.64 -2.65
CA GLU A 22 3.18 9.80 -3.41
C GLU A 22 1.71 10.09 -3.12
N ILE A 23 0.86 9.07 -3.03
CA ILE A 23 -0.54 9.23 -2.59
C ILE A 23 -0.60 9.91 -1.22
N GLY A 24 0.20 9.43 -0.26
CA GLY A 24 0.25 10.02 1.08
C GLY A 24 0.73 11.47 1.10
N ARG A 25 1.70 11.83 0.26
CA ARG A 25 2.18 13.21 0.07
C ARG A 25 1.09 14.10 -0.53
N MET A 26 0.52 13.67 -1.65
CA MET A 26 -0.54 14.42 -2.36
C MET A 26 -1.79 14.58 -1.50
N THR A 27 -2.16 13.60 -0.67
CA THR A 27 -3.28 13.73 0.27
C THR A 27 -3.06 14.86 1.29
N LYS A 28 -1.83 15.06 1.77
CA LYS A 28 -1.52 16.20 2.66
C LYS A 28 -1.58 17.53 1.91
N GLU A 29 -0.98 17.59 0.73
CA GLU A 29 -1.00 18.80 -0.12
C GLU A 29 -2.43 19.18 -0.53
N LEU A 30 -3.28 18.18 -0.79
CA LEU A 30 -4.70 18.39 -1.09
C LEU A 30 -5.43 18.99 0.11
N ALA A 31 -5.17 18.48 1.32
CA ALA A 31 -5.74 19.03 2.55
C ALA A 31 -5.36 20.51 2.74
N GLU A 32 -4.11 20.86 2.45
CA GLU A 32 -3.63 22.24 2.50
C GLU A 32 -4.25 23.13 1.43
N ALA A 33 -4.31 22.67 0.17
CA ALA A 33 -4.92 23.41 -0.93
C ALA A 33 -6.40 23.73 -0.63
N LEU A 34 -7.15 22.74 -0.15
CA LEU A 34 -8.53 22.92 0.27
C LEU A 34 -8.67 23.90 1.45
N SER A 35 -7.75 23.87 2.41
CA SER A 35 -7.75 24.82 3.54
C SER A 35 -7.54 26.27 3.10
N ARG A 36 -6.82 26.48 1.98
CA ARG A 36 -6.59 27.80 1.37
C ARG A 36 -7.64 28.15 0.31
N ASN A 37 -8.67 27.31 0.12
CA ASN A 37 -9.68 27.43 -0.94
C ASN A 37 -9.06 27.52 -2.36
N ASP A 38 -7.88 26.91 -2.55
CA ASP A 38 -7.20 26.81 -3.84
C ASP A 38 -7.74 25.62 -4.63
N LYS A 39 -8.84 25.86 -5.34
CA LYS A 39 -9.57 24.84 -6.10
C LYS A 39 -8.81 24.32 -7.31
N VAL A 40 -7.94 25.13 -7.91
CA VAL A 40 -7.17 24.74 -9.09
C VAL A 40 -6.11 23.72 -8.69
N SER A 41 -5.32 24.03 -7.65
CA SER A 41 -4.33 23.08 -7.14
C SER A 41 -4.99 21.82 -6.58
N ALA A 42 -6.13 21.96 -5.90
CA ALA A 42 -6.87 20.81 -5.38
C ALA A 42 -7.32 19.85 -6.50
N GLN A 43 -7.81 20.38 -7.62
CA GLN A 43 -8.22 19.56 -8.77
C GLN A 43 -7.03 18.81 -9.39
N LEU A 44 -5.91 19.51 -9.62
CA LEU A 44 -4.70 18.90 -10.17
C LEU A 44 -4.17 17.78 -9.27
N LEU A 45 -4.12 18.02 -7.95
CA LEU A 45 -3.67 17.04 -6.97
C LEU A 45 -4.58 15.80 -6.92
N LEU A 46 -5.90 15.97 -7.10
CA LEU A 46 -6.84 14.85 -7.18
C LEU A 46 -6.58 13.96 -8.40
N GLU A 47 -6.33 14.56 -9.57
CA GLU A 47 -6.03 13.83 -10.81
C GLU A 47 -4.72 13.05 -10.68
N MET A 48 -3.64 13.71 -10.27
CA MET A 48 -2.33 13.07 -10.06
C MET A 48 -2.40 11.95 -9.02
N ARG A 49 -3.16 12.15 -7.94
CA ARG A 49 -3.36 11.10 -6.92
C ARG A 49 -4.12 9.91 -7.50
N GLY A 50 -5.11 10.14 -8.36
CA GLY A 50 -5.83 9.08 -9.08
C GLY A 50 -4.92 8.24 -9.97
N GLU A 51 -3.98 8.88 -10.68
CA GLU A 51 -2.98 8.18 -11.48
C GLU A 51 -2.07 7.28 -10.63
N GLU A 52 -1.59 7.79 -9.49
CA GLU A 52 -0.76 6.99 -8.57
C GLU A 52 -1.55 5.83 -7.93
N MET A 53 -2.84 6.02 -7.66
CA MET A 53 -3.73 4.93 -7.21
C MET A 53 -3.83 3.82 -8.26
N ALA A 54 -4.02 4.17 -9.54
CA ALA A 54 -4.08 3.18 -10.62
C ALA A 54 -2.75 2.41 -10.80
N LYS A 55 -1.61 3.08 -10.60
CA LYS A 55 -0.29 2.43 -10.59
C LYS A 55 -0.13 1.48 -9.40
N ALA A 56 -0.56 1.89 -8.21
CA ALA A 56 -0.53 1.04 -7.02
C ALA A 56 -1.41 -0.21 -7.18
N ASP A 57 -2.60 -0.06 -7.77
CA ASP A 57 -3.51 -1.18 -8.09
C ASP A 57 -2.90 -2.14 -9.11
N THR A 58 -2.16 -1.62 -10.09
CA THR A 58 -1.43 -2.46 -11.05
C THR A 58 -0.35 -3.28 -10.36
N CYS A 59 0.40 -2.69 -9.42
CA CYS A 59 1.39 -3.43 -8.62
C CYS A 59 0.71 -4.51 -7.76
N GLU A 60 -0.44 -4.21 -7.15
CA GLU A 60 -1.21 -5.19 -6.38
C GLU A 60 -1.71 -6.35 -7.24
N LYS A 61 -2.22 -6.07 -8.45
CA LYS A 61 -2.62 -7.11 -9.40
C LYS A 61 -1.45 -8.01 -9.78
N ASN A 62 -0.28 -7.43 -10.07
CA ASN A 62 0.92 -8.21 -10.37
C ASN A 62 1.33 -9.12 -9.20
N ILE A 63 1.28 -8.62 -7.96
CA ILE A 63 1.55 -9.43 -6.77
C ILE A 63 0.56 -10.59 -6.68
N ARG A 64 -0.73 -10.35 -6.90
CA ARG A 64 -1.75 -11.42 -6.88
C ARG A 64 -1.49 -12.48 -7.95
N LEU A 65 -1.13 -12.08 -9.16
CA LEU A 65 -0.76 -13.03 -10.22
C LEU A 65 0.43 -13.90 -9.82
N LEU A 66 1.47 -13.32 -9.21
CA LEU A 66 2.61 -14.09 -8.70
C LEU A 66 2.19 -15.10 -7.61
N VAL A 67 1.25 -14.74 -6.75
CA VAL A 67 0.69 -15.63 -5.72
C VAL A 67 -0.16 -16.75 -6.34
N GLU A 68 -0.95 -16.42 -7.36
CA GLU A 68 -1.79 -17.37 -8.09
C GLU A 68 -0.96 -18.36 -8.92
N GLU A 69 0.15 -17.93 -9.51
CA GLU A 69 1.06 -18.78 -10.27
C GLU A 69 1.99 -19.61 -9.39
N ALA A 70 2.13 -19.27 -8.10
CA ALA A 70 2.90 -20.04 -7.15
C ALA A 70 2.30 -21.43 -6.90
N GLY A 71 3.18 -22.41 -6.61
CA GLY A 71 2.76 -23.73 -6.17
C GLY A 71 1.95 -23.68 -4.87
N ILE A 72 1.09 -24.69 -4.63
CA ILE A 72 0.10 -24.70 -3.53
C ILE A 72 0.73 -24.34 -2.16
N GLN A 73 1.89 -24.91 -1.84
CA GLN A 73 2.59 -24.67 -0.58
C GLN A 73 3.12 -23.23 -0.47
N ASP A 74 3.71 -22.70 -1.55
CA ASP A 74 4.26 -21.34 -1.57
C ASP A 74 3.14 -20.28 -1.62
N ARG A 75 1.99 -20.58 -2.24
CA ARG A 75 0.82 -19.71 -2.25
C ARG A 75 0.32 -19.41 -0.85
N GLU A 76 0.10 -20.43 -0.02
CA GLU A 76 -0.39 -20.24 1.35
C GLU A 76 0.60 -19.42 2.18
N ARG A 77 1.91 -19.69 2.04
CA ARG A 77 2.96 -18.91 2.70
C ARG A 77 2.93 -17.45 2.24
N LEU A 78 2.87 -17.18 0.94
CA LEU A 78 2.78 -15.82 0.41
C LEU A 78 1.51 -15.10 0.87
N GLU A 79 0.36 -15.77 0.91
CA GLU A 79 -0.88 -15.19 1.42
C GLU A 79 -0.73 -14.77 2.88
N CYS A 80 -0.13 -15.64 3.71
CA CYS A 80 0.17 -15.30 5.09
C CYS A 80 1.14 -14.11 5.19
N LEU A 81 2.17 -14.06 4.34
CA LEU A 81 3.18 -13.00 4.32
C LEU A 81 2.59 -11.63 3.96
N LEU A 82 1.75 -11.61 2.92
CA LEU A 82 1.27 -10.39 2.28
C LEU A 82 -0.01 -9.85 2.93
N TYR A 83 -0.91 -10.75 3.35
CA TYR A 83 -2.29 -10.38 3.70
C TYR A 83 -2.66 -10.67 5.16
N ARG A 84 -1.98 -11.60 5.85
CA ARG A 84 -2.32 -11.98 7.24
C ARG A 84 -1.27 -11.52 8.23
N LYS A 85 -1.49 -10.34 8.80
CA LYS A 85 -0.55 -9.73 9.74
C LYS A 85 -0.33 -10.63 10.97
N GLY A 86 0.89 -11.12 11.15
CA GLY A 86 1.31 -11.89 12.32
C GLY A 86 0.96 -13.39 12.25
N GLU A 87 0.41 -13.86 11.14
CA GLU A 87 0.13 -15.28 10.90
C GLU A 87 1.19 -15.96 10.02
N TYR A 88 2.12 -15.18 9.47
CA TYR A 88 3.28 -15.72 8.80
C TYR A 88 4.20 -16.44 9.80
N GLY A 89 4.58 -17.68 9.47
CA GLY A 89 5.11 -18.71 10.37
C GLY A 89 6.31 -18.31 11.23
N LYS A 90 6.63 -19.16 12.21
CA LYS A 90 7.79 -18.95 13.09
C LYS A 90 9.08 -18.96 12.25
N PRO A 91 10.06 -18.08 12.55
CA PRO A 91 11.33 -17.96 11.81
C PRO A 91 12.23 -19.21 11.82
N GLU A 92 11.78 -20.33 12.38
CA GLU A 92 12.52 -21.57 12.55
C GLU A 92 12.62 -22.40 11.24
N GLU A 93 11.79 -22.12 10.24
CA GLU A 93 11.78 -22.84 8.96
C GLU A 93 12.57 -22.15 7.82
N GLU A 94 12.94 -20.88 7.99
CA GLU A 94 13.58 -20.08 6.94
C GLU A 94 15.07 -19.91 7.21
N SER A 95 15.91 -20.20 6.23
CA SER A 95 17.36 -20.06 6.35
C SER A 95 17.94 -19.29 5.17
N GLY A 96 19.04 -18.58 5.42
CA GLY A 96 19.79 -17.87 4.40
C GLY A 96 19.02 -16.72 3.76
N GLN A 97 19.02 -16.69 2.42
CA GLN A 97 18.53 -15.57 1.62
C GLN A 97 16.99 -15.42 1.67
N GLU A 98 16.25 -16.53 1.80
CA GLU A 98 14.79 -16.52 1.93
C GLU A 98 14.34 -15.65 3.12
N ALA A 99 14.92 -15.87 4.30
CA ALA A 99 14.59 -15.11 5.52
C ALA A 99 14.83 -13.59 5.35
N ILE A 100 15.89 -13.21 4.63
CA ILE A 100 16.22 -11.81 4.35
C ILE A 100 15.15 -11.19 3.45
N LEU A 101 14.77 -11.87 2.38
CA LEU A 101 13.75 -11.38 1.43
C LEU A 101 12.37 -11.27 2.08
N VAL A 102 11.96 -12.28 2.85
CA VAL A 102 10.72 -12.29 3.63
C VAL A 102 10.66 -11.09 4.58
N LYS A 103 11.75 -10.84 5.33
CA LYS A 103 11.84 -9.67 6.22
C LYS A 103 11.69 -8.36 5.43
N GLN A 104 12.37 -8.23 4.30
CA GLN A 104 12.29 -7.03 3.47
C GLN A 104 10.87 -6.79 2.92
N ILE A 105 10.17 -7.84 2.49
CA ILE A 105 8.77 -7.76 2.04
C ILE A 105 7.89 -7.29 3.19
N ASN A 106 8.03 -7.89 4.38
CA ASN A 106 7.29 -7.51 5.58
C ASN A 106 7.50 -6.05 5.98
N ASP A 107 8.75 -5.58 5.95
CA ASP A 107 9.11 -4.19 6.28
C ASP A 107 8.46 -3.20 5.30
N VAL A 108 8.53 -3.50 3.99
CA VAL A 108 7.91 -2.66 2.95
C VAL A 108 6.39 -2.64 3.11
N ASN A 109 5.75 -3.80 3.29
CA ASN A 109 4.30 -3.88 3.46
C ASN A 109 3.82 -3.19 4.74
N THR A 110 4.61 -3.23 5.81
CA THR A 110 4.31 -2.47 7.04
C THR A 110 4.33 -0.97 6.76
N LYS A 111 5.35 -0.45 6.08
CA LYS A 111 5.41 0.96 5.70
C LYS A 111 4.24 1.39 4.80
N ILE A 112 3.87 0.56 3.83
CA ILE A 112 2.68 0.80 2.98
C ILE A 112 1.43 0.94 3.85
N ARG A 113 1.20 -0.01 4.77
CA ARG A 113 0.04 0.02 5.66
C ARG A 113 0.01 1.29 6.53
N ASP A 114 1.16 1.71 7.06
CA ASP A 114 1.25 2.90 7.90
C ASP A 114 0.96 4.18 7.10
N ILE A 115 1.47 4.29 5.87
CA ILE A 115 1.18 5.43 4.99
C ILE A 115 -0.31 5.47 4.64
N LEU A 116 -0.92 4.35 4.26
CA LEU A 116 -2.34 4.27 3.94
C LEU A 116 -3.21 4.66 5.14
N LYS A 117 -2.87 4.17 6.34
CA LYS A 117 -3.57 4.54 7.58
C LYS A 117 -3.52 6.04 7.83
N ASN A 118 -2.36 6.66 7.62
CA ASN A 118 -2.19 8.10 7.76
C ASN A 118 -2.97 8.88 6.69
N ALA A 119 -2.91 8.44 5.42
CA ALA A 119 -3.65 9.05 4.32
C ALA A 119 -5.16 9.03 4.59
N ILE A 120 -5.72 7.88 5.00
CA ILE A 120 -7.13 7.75 5.39
C ILE A 120 -7.48 8.68 6.56
N THR A 121 -6.58 8.83 7.54
CA THR A 121 -6.80 9.73 8.67
C THR A 121 -6.91 11.19 8.21
N VAL A 122 -6.04 11.62 7.29
CA VAL A 122 -6.10 12.97 6.71
C VAL A 122 -7.37 13.14 5.89
N ASP A 123 -7.71 12.19 5.02
CA ASP A 123 -8.93 12.23 4.19
C ASP A 123 -10.19 12.33 5.06
N LYS A 124 -10.25 11.61 6.20
CA LYS A 124 -11.33 11.72 7.18
C LYS A 124 -11.49 13.14 7.72
N VAL A 125 -10.38 13.75 8.15
CA VAL A 125 -10.39 15.12 8.70
C VAL A 125 -10.84 16.12 7.64
N VAL A 126 -10.34 16.00 6.41
CA VAL A 126 -10.69 16.88 5.28
C VAL A 126 -12.16 16.71 4.92
N SER A 127 -12.64 15.48 4.76
CA SER A 127 -14.03 15.20 4.38
C SER A 127 -15.03 15.74 5.42
N LYS A 128 -14.77 15.50 6.72
CA LYS A 128 -15.60 16.06 7.80
C LYS A 128 -15.59 17.58 7.81
N ARG A 129 -14.43 18.22 7.59
CA ARG A 129 -14.33 19.69 7.55
C ARG A 129 -15.11 20.29 6.37
N MET A 130 -15.09 19.64 5.21
CA MET A 130 -15.69 20.18 3.99
C MET A 130 -17.19 19.89 3.87
N ALA A 131 -17.63 18.70 4.27
CA ALA A 131 -19.00 18.24 4.04
C ALA A 131 -19.84 18.12 5.32
N GLY A 132 -19.23 18.23 6.51
CA GLY A 132 -19.96 18.12 7.78
C GLY A 132 -20.71 16.78 7.89
N GLU A 133 -22.04 16.85 8.02
CA GLU A 133 -22.93 15.69 8.09
C GLU A 133 -22.99 14.87 6.78
N GLU A 134 -22.67 15.49 5.64
CA GLU A 134 -22.58 14.85 4.33
C GLU A 134 -21.18 14.24 4.06
N SER A 135 -20.34 14.13 5.09
CA SER A 135 -19.04 13.49 5.00
C SER A 135 -19.15 12.05 4.49
N PHE A 136 -18.25 11.67 3.59
CA PHE A 136 -18.12 10.28 3.12
C PHE A 136 -17.87 9.33 4.30
N TYR A 137 -17.11 9.79 5.29
CA TYR A 137 -16.88 9.07 6.53
C TYR A 137 -17.96 9.45 7.54
N LYS A 138 -18.99 8.60 7.64
CA LYS A 138 -20.00 8.63 8.69
C LYS A 138 -19.43 8.00 9.98
N GLU A 139 -19.92 8.43 11.14
CA GLU A 139 -19.58 7.84 12.44
C GLU A 139 -20.33 6.51 12.67
#